data_AF-A0A656JWV6-F1
#
_entry.id   AF-A0A656JWV6-F1
#
_cell.length_a   1.000
_cell.length_b   1.000
_cell.length_c   1.000
_cell.angle_alpha   90.00
_cell.angle_beta   90.00
_cell.angle_gamma   90.00
#
_symmetry.space_group_name_H-M   'P 1'
#
loop_
_entity.id
_entity.type
_entity.pdbx_description
1 polymer ?
#
loop_
_entity_poly.entity_id
_entity_poly.type
_entity_poly.pdbx_seq_one_letter_code
_entity_poly.pdbx_strand_id
1 'polypeptide(L)' 'WLENALQNAGLVQLRVHEEGGQLSVAGDYPAADKDRWLQIQQAFDSRFGQHIVLTPKVHASASVATPRV' A
#
# COMPACT_ATOMS: atom_id res chain seq x y z
N TRP A 1 12.85 0.40 2.87
CA TRP A 1 12.58 -0.26 1.57
C TRP A 1 11.14 0.01 1.12
N LEU A 2 10.13 -0.30 1.95
CA LEU A 2 8.72 -0.17 1.58
C LEU A 2 8.31 1.27 1.23
N GLU A 3 8.71 2.25 2.03
CA GLU A 3 8.46 3.67 1.73
C GLU A 3 9.03 4.11 0.38
N ASN A 4 10.23 3.66 0.03
CA ASN A 4 10.85 3.97 -1.26
C ASN A 4 10.11 3.28 -2.43
N ALA A 5 9.62 2.06 -2.22
CA ALA A 5 8.79 1.37 -3.23
C ALA A 5 7.46 2.10 -3.45
N LEU A 6 6.83 2.58 -2.37
CA LEU A 6 5.62 3.40 -2.41
C LEU A 6 5.85 4.72 -3.14
N GLN A 7 6.94 5.42 -2.85
CA GLN A 7 7.31 6.66 -3.54
C GLN A 7 7.52 6.44 -5.04
N ASN A 8 8.26 5.40 -5.42
CA ASN A 8 8.49 5.06 -6.84
C ASN A 8 7.19 4.69 -7.58
N ALA A 9 6.22 4.10 -6.88
CA ALA A 9 4.93 3.76 -7.45
C ALA A 9 3.93 4.93 -7.50
N GLY A 10 4.28 6.10 -6.95
CA GLY A 10 3.39 7.25 -6.80
C GLY A 10 2.39 7.12 -5.64
N LEU A 11 2.55 6.10 -4.79
CA LEU A 11 1.67 5.81 -3.64
C LEU A 11 2.11 6.57 -2.37
N VAL A 12 2.51 7.84 -2.52
CA VAL A 12 3.06 8.69 -1.44
C VAL A 12 2.05 9.03 -0.34
N GLN A 13 0.77 8.90 -0.66
CA GLN A 13 -0.37 9.01 0.26
C GLN A 13 -0.45 7.89 1.30
N LEU A 14 0.17 6.74 1.02
CA LEU A 14 0.19 5.63 1.95
C LEU A 14 1.24 5.86 3.03
N ARG A 15 0.81 5.79 4.29
CA ARG A 15 1.66 5.94 5.47
C ARG A 15 2.11 4.58 5.95
N VAL A 16 3.42 4.44 6.13
CA VAL A 16 4.03 3.25 6.71
C VAL A 16 4.24 3.49 8.20
N HIS A 17 3.77 2.57 9.03
CA HIS A 17 4.01 2.56 10.47
C HIS A 17 4.73 1.26 10.83
N GLU A 18 5.77 1.37 11.65
CA GLU A 18 6.51 0.23 12.18
C GLU A 18 6.36 0.20 13.70
N GLU A 19 5.89 -0.92 14.24
CA GLU A 19 5.71 -1.10 15.68
C GLU A 19 6.02 -2.54 16.07
N GLY A 20 6.94 -2.74 17.02
CA GLY A 20 7.22 -4.05 17.62
C GLY A 20 7.65 -5.16 16.64
N GLY A 21 8.24 -4.80 15.49
CA GLY A 21 8.62 -5.74 14.44
C GLY A 21 7.52 -6.06 13.41
N GLN A 22 6.38 -5.37 13.49
CA GLN A 22 5.33 -5.40 12.47
C GLN A 22 5.36 -4.10 11.66
N LEU A 23 5.13 -4.25 10.35
CA LEU A 23 4.97 -3.13 9.44
C LEU A 23 3.49 -3.03 9.06
N SER A 24 2.91 -1.86 9.21
CA SER A 24 1.54 -1.56 8.81
C SER A 24 1.55 -0.46 7.77
N VAL A 25 0.70 -0.58 6.75
CA VAL A 25 0.51 0.50 5.77
C VAL A 25 -0.94 0.95 5.84
N ALA A 26 -1.17 2.24 6.03
CA ALA A 26 -2.51 2.80 6.11
C ALA A 26 -2.66 3.98 5.15
N GLY A 27 -3.84 4.09 4.55
CA GLY A 27 -4.20 5.21 3.68
C GLY A 27 -5.04 4.80 2.48
N ASP A 28 -5.51 5.79 1.76
CA ASP A 28 -6.31 5.62 0.56
C ASP A 28 -5.46 5.79 -0.70
N TYR A 29 -5.66 4.95 -1.70
CA TYR A 29 -5.01 5.10 -2.99
C TYR A 29 -6.02 4.95 -4.14
N PRO A 30 -5.78 5.55 -5.32
CA PRO A 30 -6.67 5.40 -6.48
C PRO A 30 -6.81 3.94 -6.88
N ALA A 31 -8.01 3.48 -7.19
CA ALA A 31 -8.23 2.11 -7.67
C ALA A 31 -7.38 1.75 -8.91
N ALA A 32 -6.99 2.74 -9.72
CA ALA A 32 -6.08 2.57 -10.86
C ALA A 32 -4.66 2.13 -10.45
N ASP A 33 -4.22 2.42 -9.22
CA ASP A 33 -2.90 2.03 -8.71
C ASP A 33 -2.93 0.73 -7.89
N LYS A 34 -4.06 0.01 -7.89
CA LYS A 34 -4.21 -1.27 -7.17
C LYS A 34 -3.17 -2.30 -7.59
N ASP A 35 -2.90 -2.43 -8.89
CA ASP A 35 -1.92 -3.38 -9.38
C ASP A 35 -0.50 -3.02 -8.91
N ARG A 36 -0.18 -1.72 -8.81
CA ARG A 36 1.10 -1.25 -8.27
C ARG A 36 1.24 -1.59 -6.79
N TRP A 37 0.18 -1.35 -6.01
CA TRP A 37 0.16 -1.73 -4.60
C TRP A 37 0.36 -3.24 -4.41
N LEU A 38 -0.35 -4.07 -5.18
CA LEU A 38 -0.20 -5.53 -5.14
C LEU A 38 1.23 -5.99 -5.46
N GLN A 39 1.87 -5.40 -6.48
CA GLN A 39 3.26 -5.70 -6.81
C GLN A 39 4.23 -5.37 -5.67
N ILE A 40 4.03 -4.23 -5.00
CA ILE A 40 4.86 -3.84 -3.85
C ILE A 40 4.65 -4.80 -2.68
N GLN A 41 3.40 -5.14 -2.38
CA GLN A 41 3.08 -6.07 -1.30
C GLN A 41 3.72 -7.44 -1.56
N GLN A 42 3.58 -7.98 -2.78
CA GLN A 42 4.17 -9.27 -3.12
C GLN A 42 5.71 -9.24 -3.09
N ALA A 43 6.33 -8.15 -3.57
CA ALA A 43 7.77 -7.96 -3.49
C ALA A 43 8.26 -7.79 -2.03
N PHE A 44 7.45 -7.19 -1.16
CA PHE A 44 7.71 -7.09 0.27
C PHE A 44 7.65 -8.48 0.90
N ASP A 45 6.54 -9.20 0.71
CA ASP A 45 6.30 -10.51 1.31
C ASP A 45 7.35 -11.53 0.87
N SER A 46 7.78 -11.48 -0.40
CA SER A 46 8.87 -12.34 -0.89
C SER A 46 10.23 -12.06 -0.26
N ARG A 47 10.49 -10.83 0.18
CA ARG A 47 11.80 -10.43 0.74
C ARG A 47 11.82 -10.49 2.27
N PHE A 48 10.71 -10.10 2.89
CA PHE A 48 10.60 -9.83 4.31
C PHE A 48 9.49 -10.64 4.99
N GLY A 49 8.56 -11.26 4.26
CA GLY A 49 7.41 -11.97 4.84
C GLY A 49 7.77 -13.14 5.75
N GLN A 50 9.01 -13.61 5.69
CA GLN A 50 9.57 -14.62 6.61
C GLN A 50 10.03 -14.05 7.97
N HIS A 51 10.19 -12.72 8.09
CA HIS A 51 10.69 -12.03 9.29
C HIS A 51 9.76 -10.92 9.78
N ILE A 52 9.02 -10.28 8.87
CA ILE A 52 8.21 -9.10 9.12
C ILE A 52 6.84 -9.32 8.51
N VAL A 53 5.81 -9.18 9.33
CA VAL A 53 4.42 -9.21 8.88
C VAL A 53 4.01 -7.82 8.40
N LEU A 54 3.59 -7.73 7.13
CA LEU A 54 2.99 -6.54 6.55
C LEU A 54 1.48 -6.56 6.76
N THR A 55 0.95 -5.57 7.47
CA THR A 55 -0.49 -5.39 7.70
C THR A 55 -1.03 -4.26 6.82
N PRO A 56 -1.69 -4.59 5.70
CA PRO A 56 -2.25 -3.59 4.82
C PRO A 56 -3.61 -3.11 5.32
N LYS A 57 -3.67 -1.86 5.79
CA LYS A 57 -4.89 -1.10 6.10
C LYS A 57 -5.13 -0.04 5.02
N VAL A 58 -5.01 -0.46 3.77
CA VAL A 58 -5.11 0.42 2.60
C VAL A 58 -6.44 0.24 1.89
N HIS A 59 -7.03 1.34 1.45
CA HIS A 59 -8.32 1.34 0.78
C HIS A 59 -8.15 1.85 -0.65
N ALA A 60 -8.59 1.03 -1.62
CA ALA A 60 -8.70 1.48 -3.00
C ALA A 60 -9.90 2.41 -3.11
N SER A 61 -9.65 3.71 -3.12
CA SER A 61 -10.66 4.71 -3.44
C SER A 61 -10.93 4.61 -4.94
N ALA A 62 -12.03 3.95 -5.31
CA ALA A 62 -12.61 4.18 -6.62
C ALA A 62 -12.93 5.68 -6.66
N SER A 63 -12.35 6.42 -7.59
CA SER A 63 -12.87 7.74 -7.93
C SER A 63 -14.30 7.51 -8.43
N VAL A 64 -15.25 7.53 -7.50
CA VAL A 64 -16.67 7.52 -7.82
C VAL A 64 -16.88 8.88 -8.47
N ALA A 65 -16.76 8.91 -9.80
CA ALA A 65 -17.40 9.94 -10.58
C ALA A 65 -18.88 9.85 -10.20
N THR A 66 -19.31 10.78 -9.36
CA THR A 66 -20.66 10.89 -8.86
C THR A 66 -21.60 10.83 -10.06
N PRO A 67 -22.56 9.89 -10.13
CA PRO A 67 -23.57 9.96 -11.17
C PRO A 67 -24.41 11.20 -10.88
N ARG A 68 -24.31 12.23 -11.73
CA ARG A 68 -25.34 13.26 -11.78
C ARG A 68 -26.59 12.60 -12.36
N VAL A 69 -27.59 12.40 -11.51
CA VAL A 69 -28.99 12.12 -11.89
C VAL A 69 -29.85 13.31 -11.51
#